data_AF-A0AAJ1RJB0-F1
#
_entry.id   AF-A0AAJ1RJB0-F1
#
_cell.length_a   1.000
_cell.length_b   1.000
_cell.length_c   1.000
_cell.angle_alpha   90.00
_cell.angle_beta   90.00
_cell.angle_gamma   90.00
#
_symmetry.space_group_name_H-M   'P 1'
#
loop_
_entity.id
_entity.type
_entity.pdbx_description
1 polymer ?
#
loop_
_entity_poly.entity_id
_entity_poly.type
_entity_poly.pdbx_seq_one_letter_code
_entity_poly.pdbx_strand_id
1 'polypeptide(L)'
;MTNYLIDAGDDDFSQIICCALNKRGVEWSSLGDEVCTQTLSKERHLIISDTSKDCDVNSDKFETFLRLHKITKVVVLVANSETFDIKVKRNGV
;
A
#
# COMPACT_ATOMS: atom_id res chain seq x y z
N MET A 1 -8.05 8.50 -11.91
CA MET A 1 -7.38 7.18 -12.01
C MET A 1 -6.57 7.02 -10.74
N THR A 2 -6.95 6.06 -9.90
CA THR A 2 -6.31 5.80 -8.61
C THR A 2 -5.06 4.97 -8.84
N ASN A 3 -3.93 5.39 -8.29
CA ASN A 3 -2.69 4.63 -8.37
C ASN A 3 -2.58 3.77 -7.11
N TYR A 4 -2.73 2.45 -7.27
CA TYR A 4 -2.49 1.51 -6.18
C TYR A 4 -1.00 1.19 -6.09
N LEU A 5 -0.43 1.45 -4.91
CA LEU A 5 0.94 1.10 -4.56
C LEU A 5 0.91 -0.12 -3.66
N ILE A 6 1.79 -1.09 -3.92
CA ILE A 6 1.91 -2.30 -3.12
C ILE A 6 3.29 -2.32 -2.49
N ASP A 7 3.31 -2.46 -1.17
CA ASP A 7 4.52 -2.74 -0.43
C ASP A 7 4.97 -4.19 -0.67
N ALA A 8 6.27 -4.36 -0.95
CA ALA A 8 6.89 -5.64 -1.29
C ALA A 8 7.65 -6.28 -0.13
N GLY A 9 7.53 -5.74 1.09
CA GLY A 9 8.28 -6.23 2.27
C GLY A 9 7.79 -7.57 2.83
N ASP A 10 6.76 -8.15 2.21
CA ASP A 10 6.14 -9.44 2.53
C ASP A 10 5.80 -10.17 1.23
N ASP A 11 6.68 -11.07 0.78
CA ASP A 11 6.62 -11.70 -0.54
C ASP A 11 5.30 -12.46 -0.80
N ASP A 12 4.84 -13.24 0.19
CA ASP A 12 3.62 -14.04 0.09
C ASP A 12 2.39 -13.13 -0.04
N PHE A 13 2.34 -12.08 0.78
CA PHE A 13 1.32 -11.05 0.71
C PHE A 13 1.30 -10.35 -0.66
N SER A 14 2.45 -9.84 -1.11
CA SER A 14 2.55 -9.08 -2.33
C SER A 14 2.17 -9.95 -3.52
N GLN A 15 2.60 -11.21 -3.56
CA GLN A 15 2.20 -12.15 -4.61
C GLN A 15 0.68 -12.35 -4.67
N ILE A 16 0.03 -12.60 -3.53
CA ILE A 16 -1.42 -12.82 -3.45
C ILE A 16 -2.20 -11.59 -3.92
N ILE A 17 -1.84 -10.40 -3.43
CA ILE A 17 -2.54 -9.16 -3.75
C ILE A 17 -2.31 -8.76 -5.22
N CYS A 18 -1.08 -8.82 -5.71
CA CYS A 18 -0.75 -8.55 -7.11
C CYS A 18 -1.54 -9.46 -8.05
N CYS A 19 -1.59 -10.77 -7.78
CA CYS A 19 -2.40 -11.72 -8.55
C CYS A 19 -3.89 -11.36 -8.51
N ALA A 20 -4.43 -10.96 -7.35
CA ALA A 20 -5.83 -10.60 -7.18
C ALA A 20 -6.23 -9.32 -7.93
N LEU A 21 -5.33 -8.33 -7.98
CA LEU A 21 -5.54 -7.08 -8.71
C LEU A 21 -5.45 -7.28 -10.23
N ASN A 22 -4.45 -8.04 -10.69
CA ASN A 22 -4.29 -8.40 -12.10
C ASN A 22 -5.53 -9.14 -12.65
N LYS A 23 -6.07 -10.10 -11.89
CA LYS A 23 -7.30 -10.82 -12.26
C LYS A 23 -8.52 -9.90 -12.42
N ARG A 24 -8.51 -8.72 -11.79
CA ARG A 24 -9.60 -7.73 -11.84
C ARG A 24 -9.31 -6.56 -12.79
N GLY A 25 -8.17 -6.59 -13.49
CA GLY A 25 -7.75 -5.50 -14.38
C GLY A 25 -7.45 -4.18 -13.64
N VAL A 26 -7.09 -4.26 -12.37
CA VAL A 26 -6.74 -3.07 -11.57
C VAL A 26 -5.25 -2.79 -11.76
N GLU A 27 -4.92 -1.58 -12.21
CA GLU A 27 -3.53 -1.12 -12.35
C GLU A 27 -2.90 -0.87 -10.98
N TRP A 28 -1.66 -1.33 -10.80
CA TRP A 28 -0.87 -1.15 -9.59
C TRP A 28 0.63 -1.01 -9.92
N SER A 29 1.40 -0.57 -8.94
CA SER A 29 2.87 -0.50 -9.02
C SER A 29 3.50 -0.87 -7.68
N SER A 30 4.71 -1.41 -7.70
CA SER A 30 5.51 -1.62 -6.49
C SER A 30 5.91 -0.28 -5.87
N LEU A 31 5.85 -0.21 -4.55
CA LEU A 31 6.41 0.90 -3.79
C LEU A 31 7.93 0.92 -3.99
N GLY A 32 8.48 1.99 -4.56
CA GLY A 32 9.91 2.13 -4.87
C GLY A 32 10.32 1.98 -6.35
N ASP A 33 9.61 1.16 -7.15
CA ASP A 33 9.83 1.06 -8.62
C ASP A 33 9.05 2.10 -9.42
N GLU A 34 8.41 3.01 -8.70
CA GLU A 34 7.67 4.11 -9.30
C GLU A 34 8.64 5.03 -10.05
N VAL A 35 8.84 4.73 -11.34
CA VAL A 35 9.31 5.69 -12.34
C VAL A 35 8.47 6.91 -12.08
N CYS A 36 9.15 7.97 -11.65
CA CYS A 36 8.64 9.19 -11.03
C CYS A 36 7.58 9.87 -11.91
N THR A 37 6.43 9.24 -12.08
CA THR A 37 5.27 9.75 -12.78
C THR A 37 4.47 10.49 -11.71
N GLN A 38 5.12 11.54 -11.19
CA GLN A 38 4.52 12.59 -10.38
C GLN A 38 3.50 13.34 -11.25
N THR A 39 2.44 12.66 -11.64
CA THR A 39 1.26 13.32 -12.16
C THR A 39 0.55 13.90 -10.95
N LEU A 40 0.69 15.22 -10.81
CA LEU A 40 0.35 16.08 -9.67
C LEU A 40 -1.08 15.97 -9.11
N SER A 41 -1.95 15.08 -9.60
CA SER A 41 -3.36 15.02 -9.18
C SER A 41 -3.99 13.62 -9.06
N LYS A 42 -3.22 12.53 -9.09
CA LYS A 42 -3.79 11.18 -8.91
C LYS A 42 -3.74 10.75 -7.45
N GLU A 43 -4.89 10.39 -6.88
CA GLU A 43 -4.97 9.75 -5.56
C GLU A 43 -4.07 8.51 -5.52
N ARG A 44 -3.20 8.44 -4.51
CA ARG A 44 -2.26 7.33 -4.31
C ARG A 44 -2.70 6.53 -3.09
N HIS A 45 -3.04 5.26 -3.32
CA HIS A 45 -3.49 4.36 -2.27
C HIS A 45 -2.42 3.30 -2.04
N LEU A 46 -1.89 3.22 -0.83
CA LEU A 46 -0.94 2.18 -0.44
C LEU A 46 -1.70 0.96 0.10
N ILE A 47 -1.31 -0.22 -0.34
CA ILE A 47 -1.73 -1.51 0.19
C ILE A 47 -0.48 -2.16 0.79
N ILE A 48 -0.54 -2.48 2.09
CA ILE A 48 0.61 -2.95 2.86
C ILE A 48 0.20 -4.02 3.87
N SER A 49 1.08 -4.99 4.10
CA SER A 49 0.97 -5.98 5.17
C SER A 49 1.38 -5.37 6.50
N ASP A 50 0.70 -5.69 7.60
CA ASP A 50 1.13 -5.25 8.92
C ASP A 50 2.45 -5.90 9.39
N THR A 51 2.86 -6.97 8.71
CA THR A 51 4.14 -7.65 8.88
C THR A 51 5.21 -7.24 7.86
N SER A 52 4.97 -6.15 7.11
CA SER A 52 5.97 -5.62 6.17
C SER A 52 7.31 -5.36 6.85
N LYS A 53 8.38 -5.86 6.24
CA LYS A 53 9.76 -5.61 6.67
C LYS A 53 10.29 -4.26 6.19
N ASP A 54 9.68 -3.71 5.14
CA ASP A 54 10.16 -2.50 4.46
C ASP A 54 9.53 -1.24 5.07
N CYS A 55 8.34 -1.35 5.66
CA CYS A 55 7.65 -0.22 6.25
C CYS A 55 6.83 -0.62 7.50
N ASP A 56 7.30 -0.19 8.68
CA ASP A 56 6.59 -0.39 9.95
C ASP A 56 5.39 0.55 10.08
N VAL A 57 4.18 -0.01 9.92
CA VAL A 57 2.89 0.70 10.01
C VAL A 57 2.53 1.20 11.41
N ASN A 58 3.27 0.78 12.44
CA ASN A 58 3.10 1.18 13.83
C ASN A 58 4.16 2.20 14.29
N SER A 59 5.15 2.50 13.44
CA SER A 59 6.16 3.51 13.73
C SER A 59 5.56 4.91 13.71
N ASP A 60 6.01 5.78 14.62
CA ASP A 60 5.71 7.22 14.60
C ASP A 60 6.16 7.91 13.30
N LYS A 61 7.10 7.27 12.57
CA LYS A 61 7.59 7.76 11.28
C LYS A 61 6.66 7.44 10.11
N PHE A 62 5.66 6.57 10.31
CA PHE A 62 4.79 6.10 9.24
C PHE A 62 4.00 7.25 8.60
N GLU A 63 3.42 8.16 9.40
CA GLU A 63 2.70 9.31 8.84
C GLU A 63 3.60 10.23 8.00
N THR A 64 4.86 10.40 8.44
CA THR A 64 5.85 11.20 7.71
C THR A 64 6.18 10.55 6.36
N PHE A 65 6.33 9.22 6.35
CA PHE A 65 6.50 8.44 5.13
C PHE A 65 5.30 8.62 4.17
N LEU A 66 4.06 8.49 4.66
CA LEU A 66 2.86 8.68 3.82
C LEU A 66 2.81 10.07 3.18
N ARG A 67 3.15 11.12 3.94
CA ARG A 67 3.20 12.50 3.43
C ARG A 67 4.29 12.67 2.37
N LEU A 68 5.48 12.10 2.60
CA LEU A 68 6.59 12.17 1.66
C LEU A 68 6.23 11.54 0.30
N HIS A 69 5.54 10.40 0.32
CA HIS A 69 5.12 9.69 -0.90
C HIS A 69 3.76 10.14 -1.47
N LYS A 70 3.16 11.20 -0.89
CA LYS A 70 1.84 11.75 -1.25
C LYS A 70 0.73 10.69 -1.25
N ILE A 71 0.76 9.77 -0.29
CA ILE A 71 -0.22 8.71 -0.11
C ILE A 71 -1.43 9.27 0.64
N THR A 72 -2.62 9.15 0.04
CA THR A 72 -3.87 9.70 0.59
C THR A 72 -4.69 8.67 1.36
N LYS A 73 -4.45 7.37 1.10
CA LYS A 73 -5.13 6.27 1.78
C LYS A 73 -4.18 5.11 1.95
N VAL A 74 -4.24 4.47 3.12
CA VAL A 74 -3.55 3.20 3.37
C VAL A 74 -4.56 2.13 3.71
N VAL A 75 -4.42 0.99 3.05
CA VAL A 75 -5.11 -0.25 3.37
C VAL A 75 -4.07 -1.16 4.01
N VAL A 76 -4.14 -1.31 5.33
CA VAL A 76 -3.30 -2.25 6.06
C VAL A 76 -4.06 -3.57 6.15
N LEU A 77 -3.45 -4.63 5.62
CA LEU A 77 -3.98 -5.99 5.67
C LEU A 77 -3.24 -6.74 6.77
N VAL A 78 -4.00 -7.21 7.75
CA VAL A 78 -3.48 -7.98 8.88
C VAL A 78 -3.77 -9.46 8.60
N ALA A 79 -2.74 -10.28 8.52
CA ALA A 79 -2.92 -11.73 8.34
C ALA A 79 -3.51 -12.34 9.62
N ASN A 80 -4.70 -12.94 9.53
CA ASN A 80 -5.37 -13.52 10.69
C ASN A 80 -5.99 -14.89 10.34
N SER A 81 -5.31 -15.97 10.73
CA SER A 81 -5.68 -17.39 10.57
C SER A 81 -6.04 -17.86 9.14
N GLU A 82 -7.15 -17.39 8.57
CA GLU A 82 -7.67 -17.77 7.24
C GLU A 82 -8.19 -16.57 6.41
N THR A 83 -8.12 -15.33 6.93
CA THR A 83 -8.64 -14.11 6.29
C THR A 83 -7.76 -12.89 6.58
N PHE A 84 -7.84 -11.86 5.74
CA PHE A 84 -7.20 -10.57 6.02
C PHE A 84 -8.19 -9.60 6.67
N ASP A 85 -7.84 -9.05 7.83
CA ASP A 85 -8.57 -7.93 8.42
C ASP A 85 -8.10 -6.62 7.77
N ILE A 86 -9.06 -5.79 7.33
CA ILE A 86 -8.76 -4.50 6.71
C ILE A 86 -8.78 -3.40 7.78
N LYS A 87 -7.61 -2.89 8.14
CA LYS A 87 -7.49 -1.65 8.93
C LYS A 87 -7.25 -0.48 7.98
N VAL A 88 -8.23 0.41 7.85
CA VAL A 88 -8.09 1.66 7.09
C VAL A 88 -7.57 2.76 8.01
N LYS A 89 -6.34 3.23 7.78
CA LYS A 89 -5.84 4.46 8.39
C LYS A 89 -5.99 5.60 7.37
N ARG A 90 -6.63 6.69 7.78
CA ARG A 90 -6.71 7.94 7.00
C ARG A 90 -5.77 8.95 7.63
N ASN A 91 -4.99 9.66 6.82
CA ASN A 91 -4.35 10.88 7.31
C ASN A 91 -5.48 11.86 7.64
N GLY A 92 -5.59 12.26 8.91
CA GLY A 92 -6.57 13.22 9.37
C GLY A 92 -6.54 14.51 8.55
N VAL A 93 -7.73 15.07 8.35
CA VAL A 93 -7.96 16.41 7.78
C VAL A 93 -7.37 17.47 8.71
#